data_AF-A0A7X9A5R7-F1
#
_entry.id   AF-A0A7X9A5R7-F1
#
_cell.length_a   1.000
_cell.length_b   1.000
_cell.length_c   1.000
_cell.angle_alpha   90.00
_cell.angle_beta   90.00
_cell.angle_gamma   90.00
#
_symmetry.space_group_name_H-M   'P 1'
#
loop_
_entity.id
_entity.type
_entity.pdbx_description
1 polymer ?
#
loop_
_entity_poly.entity_id
_entity_poly.type
_entity_poly.pdbx_seq_one_letter_code
_entity_poly.pdbx_strand_id
1 'polypeptide(L)'
;MINNELKAFEGKIVRVYQGPNYFTGKILGVGEEYITLSLQTNEIMLIKADHIHSISVDVKDNFLFPISENNEDNIDMGFINEKNFYEILQALKYETIKLNDSSESETGIICEVGDDSITVVDKQEVKIIFLNHIKNICIPQSLVNNLQNKSLKKNNLPDVTDNLPEKEIVPKQEPQQQKKNKQAWEKIEISGTTIAYWFL
;
A
#
# COMPACT_ATOMS: atom_id res chain seq x y z
N MET A 1 0.90 -21.15 10.63
CA MET A 1 0.87 -21.21 12.12
C MET A 1 1.81 -20.19 12.79
N ILE A 2 2.48 -19.32 12.04
CA ILE A 2 3.49 -18.35 12.53
C ILE A 2 2.84 -17.15 13.26
N ASN A 3 1.58 -16.83 12.96
CA ASN A 3 0.98 -15.56 13.36
C ASN A 3 0.59 -15.48 14.85
N ASN A 4 0.39 -16.60 15.54
CA ASN A 4 0.01 -16.57 16.96
C ASN A 4 1.17 -16.10 17.85
N GLU A 5 2.41 -16.43 17.50
CA GLU A 5 3.59 -15.95 18.23
C GLU A 5 3.82 -14.46 17.96
N LEU A 6 3.61 -14.02 16.71
CA LEU A 6 3.72 -12.62 16.30
C LEU A 6 2.70 -11.71 16.99
N LYS A 7 1.47 -12.20 17.20
CA LYS A 7 0.42 -11.47 17.93
C LYS A 7 0.82 -11.08 19.35
N ALA A 8 1.70 -11.85 20.01
CA ALA A 8 2.19 -11.50 21.34
C ALA A 8 3.05 -10.22 21.37
N PHE A 9 3.46 -9.72 20.21
CA PHE A 9 4.24 -8.49 20.05
C PHE A 9 3.41 -7.29 19.58
N GLU A 10 2.11 -7.46 19.34
CA GLU A 10 1.23 -6.35 18.96
C GLU A 10 1.22 -5.26 20.04
N GLY A 11 1.32 -4.00 19.60
CA GLY A 11 1.46 -2.83 20.45
C GLY A 11 2.85 -2.61 21.05
N LYS A 12 3.80 -3.55 20.89
CA LYS A 12 5.17 -3.41 21.41
C LYS A 12 6.10 -2.79 20.37
N ILE A 13 7.11 -2.09 20.88
CA ILE A 13 8.25 -1.62 20.08
C ILE A 13 9.20 -2.81 19.91
N VAL A 14 9.46 -3.17 18.66
CA VAL A 14 10.27 -4.33 18.29
C VAL A 14 11.32 -3.94 17.27
N ARG A 15 12.29 -4.84 17.12
CA ARG A 15 13.16 -4.88 15.95
C ARG A 15 12.85 -6.13 15.13
N VAL A 16 12.49 -5.94 13.87
CA VAL A 16 12.19 -7.02 12.93
C VAL A 16 13.35 -7.18 11.97
N TYR A 17 13.92 -8.37 11.92
CA TYR A 17 15.07 -8.69 11.08
C TYR A 17 14.62 -9.34 9.77
N GLN A 18 15.14 -8.84 8.65
CA GLN A 18 14.98 -9.38 7.30
C GLN A 18 16.37 -9.74 6.75
N GLY A 19 16.91 -10.89 7.18
CA GLY A 19 18.28 -11.29 6.90
C GLY A 19 19.31 -10.34 7.54
N PRO A 20 20.18 -9.67 6.76
CA PRO A 20 21.17 -8.73 7.31
C PRO A 20 20.58 -7.37 7.72
N ASN A 21 19.36 -7.06 7.27
CA ASN A 21 18.69 -5.79 7.52
C ASN A 21 17.72 -5.90 8.70
N TYR A 22 17.41 -4.77 9.34
CA TYR A 22 16.37 -4.72 10.36
C TYR A 22 15.63 -3.39 10.38
N PHE A 23 14.40 -3.44 10.89
CA PHE A 23 13.54 -2.27 11.10
C PHE A 23 13.13 -2.19 12.56
N THR A 24 13.10 -0.98 13.12
CA THR A 24 12.62 -0.74 14.48
C THR A 24 11.31 0.02 14.41
N GLY A 25 10.27 -0.48 15.09
CA GLY A 25 8.94 0.10 15.03
C GLY A 25 7.98 -0.53 16.03
N LYS A 26 6.81 0.11 16.22
CA LYS A 26 5.70 -0.45 17.01
C LYS A 26 4.86 -1.35 16.12
N ILE A 27 4.62 -2.61 16.51
CA ILE A 27 3.67 -3.45 15.77
C ILE A 27 2.26 -2.92 15.97
N LEU A 28 1.58 -2.60 14.86
CA LEU A 28 0.21 -2.10 14.87
C LEU A 28 -0.83 -3.19 14.57
N GLY A 29 -0.41 -4.31 14.00
CA GLY A 29 -1.29 -5.42 13.65
C GLY A 29 -0.53 -6.58 13.04
N VAL A 30 -1.11 -7.77 13.17
CA VAL A 30 -0.58 -9.03 12.63
C VAL A 30 -1.64 -9.66 11.74
N GLY A 31 -1.44 -9.56 10.43
CA GLY A 31 -2.27 -10.19 9.41
C GLY A 31 -1.88 -11.65 9.16
N GLU A 32 -2.47 -12.25 8.12
CA GLU A 32 -2.14 -13.63 7.76
C GLU A 32 -0.79 -13.77 7.05
N GLU A 33 -0.47 -12.83 6.15
CA GLU A 33 0.70 -12.88 5.26
C GLU A 33 1.77 -11.84 5.62
N TYR A 34 1.47 -10.90 6.51
CA TYR A 34 2.34 -9.78 6.84
C TYR A 34 2.07 -9.23 8.25
N ILE A 35 3.00 -8.45 8.77
CA ILE A 35 2.83 -7.60 9.96
C ILE A 35 2.88 -6.14 9.57
N THR A 36 2.28 -5.27 10.38
CA THR A 36 2.35 -3.82 10.21
C THR A 36 3.18 -3.17 11.31
N LEU A 37 4.11 -2.31 10.92
CA LEU A 37 4.97 -1.55 11.82
C LEU A 37 4.74 -0.05 11.63
N SER A 38 4.52 0.67 12.72
CA SER A 38 4.71 2.12 12.76
C SER A 38 6.20 2.42 12.82
N LEU A 39 6.71 3.21 11.87
CA LEU A 39 8.07 3.72 11.89
C LEU A 39 8.12 5.13 12.48
N GLN A 40 9.28 5.54 12.95
CA GLN A 40 9.53 6.90 13.44
C GLN A 40 9.32 7.98 12.35
N THR A 41 9.33 7.59 11.08
CA THR A 41 9.16 8.47 9.92
C THR A 41 7.69 8.81 9.61
N ASN A 42 6.73 8.47 10.48
CA ASN A 42 5.28 8.54 10.22
C ASN A 42 4.86 7.72 8.98
N GLU A 43 5.60 6.65 8.72
CA GLU A 43 5.31 5.66 7.70
C GLU A 43 4.85 4.37 8.36
N ILE A 44 3.91 3.70 7.72
CA ILE A 44 3.45 2.38 8.07
C ILE A 44 4.15 1.41 7.12
N MET A 45 4.94 0.50 7.69
CA MET A 45 5.62 -0.55 6.94
C MET A 45 4.86 -1.86 7.06
N LEU A 46 4.50 -2.44 5.92
CA LEU A 46 3.98 -3.80 5.82
C LEU A 46 5.15 -4.73 5.52
N ILE A 47 5.42 -5.69 6.40
CA ILE A 47 6.48 -6.68 6.21
C ILE A 47 5.86 -8.05 5.99
N LYS A 48 6.13 -8.69 4.85
CA LYS A 48 5.66 -10.06 4.59
C LYS A 48 6.26 -11.03 5.62
N ALA A 49 5.42 -11.87 6.21
CA ALA A 49 5.79 -12.79 7.28
C ALA A 49 6.89 -13.78 6.84
N ASP A 50 6.82 -14.28 5.61
CA ASP A 50 7.82 -15.21 5.05
C ASP A 50 9.22 -14.58 4.88
N HIS A 51 9.32 -13.26 4.91
CA HIS A 51 10.59 -12.53 4.83
C HIS A 51 11.10 -12.05 6.20
N ILE A 52 10.44 -12.46 7.29
CA ILE A 52 10.89 -12.20 8.66
C ILE A 52 11.82 -13.34 9.09
N HIS A 53 13.06 -12.98 9.42
CA HIS A 53 14.03 -13.93 9.96
C HIS A 53 13.89 -14.10 11.47
N SER A 54 13.75 -12.98 12.19
CA SER A 54 13.56 -12.98 13.65
C SER A 54 12.98 -11.65 14.13
N ILE A 55 12.44 -11.65 15.34
CA ILE A 55 11.94 -10.45 16.03
C ILE A 55 12.59 -10.38 17.41
N SER A 56 13.04 -9.19 17.81
CA SER A 56 13.50 -8.94 19.16
C SER A 56 12.73 -7.78 19.81
N VAL A 57 12.50 -7.90 21.11
CA VAL A 57 12.04 -6.83 21.98
C VAL A 57 13.21 -6.39 22.83
N ASP A 58 13.38 -5.10 23.01
CA ASP A 58 14.31 -4.62 24.01
C ASP A 58 13.71 -4.77 25.40
N VAL A 59 14.16 -5.77 26.15
CA VAL A 59 13.71 -6.03 27.52
C VAL A 59 14.14 -4.95 28.53
N LYS A 60 14.95 -3.98 28.09
CA LYS A 60 15.42 -2.84 28.87
C LYS A 60 14.96 -1.50 28.27
N ASP A 61 14.05 -1.52 27.30
CA ASP A 61 13.49 -0.33 26.64
C ASP A 61 14.53 0.68 26.08
N ASN A 62 15.72 0.22 25.64
CA ASN A 62 16.71 1.09 24.99
C ASN A 62 16.46 1.32 23.50
N PHE A 63 15.40 0.75 22.92
CA PHE A 63 14.99 1.16 21.58
C PHE A 63 14.59 2.63 21.67
N LEU A 64 15.51 3.51 21.25
CA LEU A 64 15.30 4.95 21.11
C LEU A 64 14.29 5.17 19.97
N PHE A 65 13.03 4.89 20.26
CA PHE A 65 11.90 5.12 19.39
C PHE A 65 11.08 6.19 20.08
N PRO A 66 11.19 7.46 19.65
CA PRO A 66 10.45 8.54 20.28
C PRO A 66 8.97 8.27 20.05
N ILE A 67 8.30 7.82 21.12
CA ILE A 67 6.85 7.69 21.15
C ILE A 67 6.33 9.12 21.03
N SER A 68 5.76 9.48 19.89
CA SER A 68 5.10 10.77 19.81
C SER A 68 3.83 10.66 20.68
N GLU A 69 3.85 11.24 21.88
CA GLU A 69 2.76 11.19 22.88
C GLU A 69 1.41 11.71 22.35
N ASN A 70 1.33 12.19 21.10
CA ASN A 70 0.18 12.90 20.59
C ASN A 70 -0.57 12.25 19.42
N ASN A 71 -0.12 11.17 18.75
CA ASN A 71 -0.82 10.70 17.54
C ASN A 71 -0.77 9.18 17.21
N GLU A 72 -0.07 8.33 17.97
CA GLU A 72 0.15 6.93 17.58
C GLU A 72 -0.87 5.92 18.11
N ASP A 73 -1.73 6.30 19.05
CA ASP A 73 -2.62 5.34 19.73
C ASP A 73 -3.99 5.15 19.07
N ASN A 74 -4.28 5.86 17.97
CA ASN A 74 -5.53 5.70 17.21
C ASN A 74 -5.28 5.64 15.69
N ILE A 75 -4.18 5.01 15.27
CA ILE A 75 -4.11 4.54 13.89
C ILE A 75 -5.04 3.33 13.81
N ASP A 76 -6.26 3.57 13.34
CA ASP A 76 -7.11 2.46 12.91
C ASP A 76 -6.30 1.67 11.87
N MET A 77 -6.24 0.35 11.99
CA MET A 77 -5.57 -0.51 11.02
C MET A 77 -6.54 -1.50 10.40
N GLY A 78 -7.85 -1.38 10.68
CA GLY A 78 -8.88 -2.31 10.21
C GLY A 78 -8.81 -2.54 8.71
N PHE A 79 -8.75 -1.46 7.92
CA PHE A 79 -8.62 -1.59 6.46
C PHE A 79 -7.40 -2.39 6.00
N ILE A 80 -6.25 -2.22 6.65
CA ILE A 80 -5.04 -2.95 6.28
C ILE A 80 -5.19 -4.38 6.78
N ASN A 81 -5.36 -4.57 8.08
CA ASN A 81 -5.35 -5.88 8.75
C ASN A 81 -6.45 -6.84 8.27
N GLU A 82 -7.55 -6.36 7.69
CA GLU A 82 -8.62 -7.19 7.11
C GLU A 82 -8.31 -7.68 5.68
N LYS A 83 -7.25 -7.17 5.05
CA LYS A 83 -6.89 -7.47 3.66
C LYS A 83 -5.68 -8.36 3.57
N ASN A 84 -5.66 -9.24 2.55
CA ASN A 84 -4.44 -9.93 2.15
C ASN A 84 -3.47 -8.98 1.42
N PHE A 85 -2.23 -9.42 1.21
CA PHE A 85 -1.19 -8.57 0.64
C PHE A 85 -1.54 -8.07 -0.77
N TYR A 86 -2.17 -8.92 -1.59
CA TYR A 86 -2.61 -8.59 -2.93
C TYR A 86 -3.69 -7.49 -2.95
N GLU A 87 -4.69 -7.59 -2.08
CA GLU A 87 -5.76 -6.58 -1.95
C GLU A 87 -5.24 -5.22 -1.49
N ILE A 88 -4.14 -5.20 -0.74
CA ILE A 88 -3.46 -3.97 -0.33
C ILE A 88 -2.74 -3.36 -1.53
N LEU A 89 -2.01 -4.16 -2.31
CA LEU A 89 -1.40 -3.68 -3.56
C LEU A 89 -2.44 -3.11 -4.52
N GLN A 90 -3.59 -3.77 -4.66
CA GLN A 90 -4.69 -3.25 -5.47
C GLN A 90 -5.23 -1.92 -4.95
N ALA A 91 -5.32 -1.75 -3.63
CA ALA A 91 -5.73 -0.49 -3.03
C ALA A 91 -4.70 0.64 -3.20
N LEU A 92 -3.42 0.29 -3.36
CA LEU A 92 -2.30 1.21 -3.59
C LEU A 92 -2.06 1.48 -5.09
N LYS A 93 -2.89 0.94 -5.98
CA LYS A 93 -2.81 1.24 -7.39
C LYS A 93 -2.97 2.75 -7.62
N TYR A 94 -2.05 3.31 -8.40
CA TYR A 94 -1.86 4.73 -8.69
C TYR A 94 -1.34 5.59 -7.54
N GLU A 95 -0.94 4.98 -6.42
CA GLU A 95 -0.30 5.68 -5.31
C GLU A 95 1.22 5.53 -5.38
N THR A 96 1.95 6.54 -4.90
CA THR A 96 3.40 6.48 -4.73
C THR A 96 3.75 5.71 -3.48
N ILE A 97 4.60 4.70 -3.61
CA ILE A 97 5.02 3.83 -2.51
C ILE A 97 6.54 3.57 -2.56
N LYS A 98 7.07 3.08 -1.46
CA LYS A 98 8.45 2.60 -1.36
C LYS A 98 8.45 1.11 -1.03
N LEU A 99 9.19 0.33 -1.80
CA LEU A 99 9.32 -1.12 -1.67
C LEU A 99 10.73 -1.48 -1.19
N ASN A 100 10.84 -2.59 -0.46
CA ASN A 100 12.12 -3.20 -0.09
C ASN A 100 13.07 -2.21 0.59
N ASP A 101 12.56 -1.37 1.49
CA ASP A 101 13.22 -0.21 2.08
C ASP A 101 14.51 -0.58 2.81
N SER A 102 15.60 -0.74 2.08
CA SER A 102 16.89 -1.23 2.56
C SER A 102 17.94 -0.90 1.51
N SER A 103 18.85 -1.81 1.18
CA SER A 103 19.84 -1.64 0.12
C SER A 103 19.25 -1.75 -1.31
N GLU A 104 18.09 -2.37 -1.44
CA GLU A 104 17.39 -2.64 -2.71
C GLU A 104 16.07 -1.84 -2.79
N SER A 105 16.07 -0.63 -2.22
CA SER A 105 14.86 0.17 -2.10
C SER A 105 14.40 0.65 -3.47
N GLU A 106 13.13 0.44 -3.78
CA GLU A 106 12.50 0.93 -5.00
C GLU A 106 11.41 1.93 -4.62
N THR A 107 11.26 3.03 -5.37
CA THR A 107 10.21 4.03 -5.12
C THR A 107 9.56 4.42 -6.42
N GLY A 108 8.23 4.41 -6.46
CA GLY A 108 7.49 4.74 -7.67
C GLY A 108 5.98 4.59 -7.50
N ILE A 109 5.27 4.74 -8.61
CA ILE A 109 3.81 4.63 -8.68
C ILE A 109 3.45 3.23 -9.17
N ILE A 110 2.55 2.53 -8.46
CA ILE A 110 2.01 1.25 -8.94
C ILE A 110 1.02 1.52 -10.06
N CYS A 111 1.32 1.12 -11.29
CA CYS A 111 0.41 1.29 -12.43
C CYS A 111 -0.49 0.07 -12.65
N GLU A 112 0.02 -1.12 -12.35
CA GLU A 112 -0.67 -2.40 -12.56
C GLU A 112 -0.34 -3.38 -11.43
N VAL A 113 -1.33 -4.19 -11.07
CA VAL A 113 -1.22 -5.28 -10.11
C VAL A 113 -1.77 -6.51 -10.82
N GLY A 114 -0.87 -7.35 -11.30
CA GLY A 114 -1.18 -8.67 -11.84
C GLY A 114 -1.06 -9.74 -10.75
N ASP A 115 -1.32 -10.99 -11.12
CA ASP A 115 -1.41 -12.10 -10.17
C ASP A 115 -0.08 -12.38 -9.45
N ASP A 116 1.04 -12.30 -10.18
CA ASP A 116 2.38 -12.63 -9.66
C ASP A 116 3.36 -11.44 -9.67
N SER A 117 2.94 -10.28 -10.17
CA SER A 117 3.80 -9.10 -10.27
C SER A 117 3.03 -7.78 -10.23
N ILE A 118 3.73 -6.72 -9.83
CA ILE A 118 3.28 -5.34 -10.01
C ILE A 118 4.13 -4.63 -11.05
N THR A 119 3.54 -3.67 -11.74
CA THR A 119 4.28 -2.72 -12.59
C THR A 119 4.42 -1.40 -11.85
N VAL A 120 5.65 -0.98 -11.61
CA VAL A 120 6.01 0.27 -10.94
C VAL A 120 6.68 1.20 -11.92
N VAL A 121 6.22 2.45 -11.98
CA VAL A 121 6.80 3.49 -12.81
C VAL A 121 7.47 4.52 -11.92
N ASP A 122 8.73 4.83 -12.22
CA ASP A 122 9.42 5.98 -11.67
C ASP A 122 9.75 6.99 -12.78
N LYS A 123 10.62 7.98 -12.51
CA LYS A 123 10.92 9.04 -13.48
C LYS A 123 11.70 8.56 -14.71
N GLN A 124 12.36 7.41 -14.64
CA GLN A 124 13.33 6.98 -15.65
C GLN A 124 12.98 5.62 -16.25
N GLU A 125 12.25 4.78 -15.54
CA GLU A 125 11.98 3.42 -15.97
C GLU A 125 10.63 2.87 -15.52
N VAL A 126 10.20 1.82 -16.23
CA VAL A 126 9.05 0.99 -15.87
C VAL A 126 9.57 -0.38 -15.46
N LYS A 127 9.30 -0.76 -14.22
CA LYS A 127 9.78 -1.99 -13.60
C LYS A 127 8.63 -2.97 -13.41
N ILE A 128 8.88 -4.22 -13.72
CA ILE A 128 8.02 -5.34 -13.31
C ILE A 128 8.67 -5.97 -12.08
N ILE A 129 7.97 -5.96 -10.95
CA ILE A 129 8.45 -6.49 -9.68
C ILE A 129 7.58 -7.69 -9.30
N PHE A 130 8.17 -8.87 -9.19
CA PHE A 130 7.44 -10.07 -8.78
C PHE A 130 7.09 -10.03 -7.29
N LEU A 131 5.87 -10.47 -6.94
CA LEU A 131 5.32 -10.39 -5.57
C LEU A 131 6.12 -11.19 -4.54
N ASN A 132 6.83 -12.24 -4.97
CA ASN A 132 7.70 -13.04 -4.11
C ASN A 132 8.99 -12.29 -3.73
N HIS A 133 9.43 -11.31 -4.52
CA HIS A 133 10.60 -10.47 -4.28
C HIS A 133 10.30 -9.21 -3.47
N ILE A 134 9.02 -8.89 -3.23
CA ILE A 134 8.62 -7.81 -2.33
C ILE A 134 8.72 -8.31 -0.89
N LYS A 135 9.60 -7.71 -0.11
CA LYS A 135 9.88 -8.02 1.30
C LYS A 135 9.08 -7.13 2.24
N ASN A 136 8.97 -5.84 1.89
CA ASN A 136 8.21 -4.85 2.64
C ASN A 136 7.70 -3.71 1.72
N ILE A 137 6.69 -3.00 2.20
CA ILE A 137 6.13 -1.79 1.59
C ILE A 137 6.02 -0.70 2.66
N CYS A 138 6.58 0.47 2.41
CA CYS A 138 6.37 1.66 3.23
C CYS A 138 5.28 2.54 2.62
N ILE A 139 4.30 2.90 3.45
CA ILE A 139 3.14 3.70 3.08
C ILE A 139 3.08 4.90 4.02
N PRO A 140 2.96 6.14 3.53
CA PRO A 140 2.71 7.29 4.39
C PRO A 140 1.42 7.10 5.19
N GLN A 141 1.43 7.43 6.49
CA GLN A 141 0.25 7.29 7.35
C GLN A 141 -0.98 8.06 6.81
N SER A 142 -0.76 9.21 6.17
CA SER A 142 -1.82 9.99 5.52
C SER A 142 -2.54 9.23 4.41
N LEU A 143 -1.84 8.37 3.67
CA LEU A 143 -2.42 7.54 2.63
C LEU A 143 -3.27 6.41 3.24
N VAL A 144 -2.82 5.79 4.33
CA VAL A 144 -3.59 4.77 5.06
C VAL A 144 -4.94 5.31 5.52
N ASN A 145 -4.94 6.49 6.13
CA ASN A 145 -6.17 7.18 6.53
C ASN A 145 -7.12 7.45 5.35
N ASN A 146 -6.57 7.81 4.19
CA ASN A 146 -7.37 8.04 2.98
C ASN A 146 -8.01 6.75 2.45
N LEU A 147 -7.28 5.63 2.47
CA LEU A 147 -7.78 4.33 2.03
C LEU A 147 -8.92 3.81 2.92
N GLN A 148 -8.82 4.03 4.23
CA GLN A 148 -9.90 3.73 5.18
C GLN A 148 -11.17 4.51 4.88
N ASN A 149 -11.04 5.82 4.70
CA ASN A 149 -12.17 6.68 4.38
C ASN A 149 -12.85 6.29 3.05
N LYS A 150 -12.06 5.86 2.05
CA LYS A 150 -12.61 5.34 0.77
C LYS A 150 -13.40 4.03 1.01
N SER A 151 -12.89 3.13 1.85
CA SER A 151 -13.57 1.87 2.18
C SER A 151 -14.91 2.09 2.91
N LEU A 152 -14.92 2.95 3.92
CA LEU A 152 -16.13 3.27 4.70
C LEU A 152 -17.23 3.90 3.84
N LYS A 153 -16.87 4.73 2.85
CA LYS A 153 -17.86 5.30 1.91
C LYS A 153 -18.46 4.24 1.00
N LYS A 154 -17.68 3.24 0.57
CA LYS A 154 -18.17 2.17 -0.30
C LYS A 154 -19.21 1.28 0.40
N ASN A 155 -19.04 1.04 1.70
CA ASN A 155 -19.94 0.21 2.50
C ASN A 155 -21.25 0.92 2.91
N ASN A 156 -21.34 2.24 2.72
CA ASN A 156 -22.52 3.05 3.03
C ASN A 156 -23.35 3.44 1.78
N LEU A 157 -23.05 2.89 0.59
CA LEU A 157 -23.99 2.99 -0.53
C LEU A 157 -25.17 2.04 -0.26
N PRO A 158 -26.44 2.50 -0.33
CA PRO A 158 -27.57 1.61 -0.25
C PRO A 158 -27.50 0.60 -1.39
N ASP A 159 -27.69 -0.66 -1.04
CA ASP A 159 -27.82 -1.79 -1.96
C ASP A 159 -29.04 -1.54 -2.87
N VAL A 160 -28.80 -1.02 -4.08
CA VAL A 160 -29.82 -0.93 -5.12
C VAL A 160 -29.67 -2.20 -5.97
N THR A 161 -30.24 -3.29 -5.47
CA THR A 161 -30.56 -4.45 -6.31
C THR A 161 -31.83 -4.14 -7.11
N ASP A 162 -31.69 -4.25 -8.42
CA ASP A 162 -32.68 -4.49 -9.46
C ASP A 162 -33.98 -3.67 -9.46
N ASN A 163 -34.02 -2.65 -10.33
CA ASN A 163 -35.10 -2.48 -11.31
C ASN A 163 -34.62 -1.53 -12.43
N LEU A 164 -34.29 -2.09 -13.60
CA LEU A 164 -34.27 -1.31 -14.85
C LEU A 164 -35.69 -0.81 -15.14
N PRO A 165 -35.80 0.42 -15.64
CA PRO A 165 -36.54 0.63 -16.86
C PRO A 165 -35.59 1.14 -17.94
N GLU A 166 -35.56 0.42 -19.05
CA GLU A 166 -35.01 0.90 -20.33
C GLU A 166 -35.50 2.33 -20.58
N LYS A 167 -34.57 3.27 -20.79
CA LYS A 167 -34.88 4.59 -21.33
C LYS A 167 -34.12 4.81 -22.63
N GLU A 168 -34.93 5.12 -23.64
CA GLU A 168 -34.59 5.37 -25.03
C GLU A 168 -33.43 6.35 -25.21
N ILE A 169 -32.64 6.07 -26.25
CA ILE A 169 -31.54 6.89 -26.73
C ILE A 169 -32.12 8.14 -27.41
N VAL A 170 -31.97 9.31 -26.79
CA VAL A 170 -32.17 10.61 -27.45
C VAL A 170 -30.82 11.30 -27.56
N PRO A 171 -30.33 11.64 -28.77
CA PRO A 171 -29.01 12.23 -28.94
C PRO A 171 -29.01 13.69 -28.49
N LYS A 172 -28.15 14.05 -27.53
CA LYS A 172 -27.99 15.43 -27.08
C LYS A 172 -26.60 15.95 -27.45
N GLN A 173 -26.62 17.11 -28.10
CA GLN A 173 -25.55 17.79 -28.82
C GLN A 173 -24.38 18.24 -27.93
N GLU A 174 -23.17 18.22 -28.50
CA GLU A 174 -21.93 18.74 -27.93
C GLU A 174 -21.94 20.27 -27.74
N PRO A 175 -21.37 20.80 -26.64
CA PRO A 175 -20.82 22.14 -26.60
C PRO A 175 -19.31 22.14 -26.90
N GLN A 176 -18.89 23.02 -27.81
CA GLN A 176 -17.51 23.19 -28.27
C GLN A 176 -16.57 23.85 -27.24
N GLN A 177 -15.42 23.20 -27.06
CA GLN A 177 -14.05 23.69 -26.82
C GLN A 177 -13.75 24.76 -25.75
N GLN A 178 -12.97 24.34 -24.73
CA GLN A 178 -11.91 25.15 -24.15
C GLN A 178 -10.56 24.44 -24.32
N LYS A 179 -9.65 25.09 -25.06
CA LYS A 179 -8.24 24.69 -25.23
C LYS A 179 -7.55 24.67 -23.86
N LYS A 180 -7.17 23.49 -23.38
CA LYS A 180 -6.14 23.31 -22.34
C LYS A 180 -4.99 22.49 -22.93
N ASN A 181 -3.77 22.86 -22.53
CA ASN A 181 -2.47 22.36 -23.01
C ASN A 181 -2.49 20.90 -23.46
N LYS A 182 -1.95 20.63 -24.65
CA LYS A 182 -1.61 19.28 -25.08
C LYS A 182 -0.45 18.78 -24.21
N GLN A 183 -0.79 18.16 -23.09
CA GLN A 183 0.10 17.25 -22.38
C GLN A 183 0.33 16.03 -23.29
N ALA A 184 1.58 15.76 -23.63
CA ALA A 184 1.95 14.59 -24.41
C ALA A 184 1.97 13.38 -23.48
N TRP A 185 1.20 12.36 -23.81
CA TRP A 185 1.25 11.05 -23.19
C TRP A 185 2.12 10.14 -24.06
N GLU A 186 2.92 9.30 -23.43
CA GLU A 186 3.54 8.15 -24.08
C GLU A 186 2.82 6.88 -23.63
N LYS A 187 2.80 5.90 -24.54
CA LYS A 187 2.23 4.58 -24.30
C LYS A 187 3.36 3.58 -24.43
N ILE A 188 3.43 2.66 -23.47
CA ILE A 188 4.20 1.43 -23.65
C ILE A 188 3.26 0.26 -23.52
N GLU A 189 3.54 -0.78 -24.31
CA GLU A 189 2.89 -2.06 -24.16
C GLU A 189 3.82 -2.98 -23.40
N ILE A 190 3.35 -3.47 -22.26
CA ILE A 190 4.02 -4.51 -21.47
C ILE A 190 3.04 -5.67 -21.34
N SER A 191 3.41 -6.85 -21.82
CA SER A 191 2.63 -8.09 -21.69
C SER A 191 1.17 -8.00 -22.14
N GLY A 192 0.88 -7.14 -23.14
CA GLY A 192 -0.49 -6.91 -23.63
C GLY A 192 -1.28 -5.83 -22.88
N THR A 193 -0.73 -5.26 -21.81
CA THR A 193 -1.29 -4.09 -21.13
C THR A 193 -0.65 -2.82 -21.67
N THR A 194 -1.48 -1.87 -22.14
CA THR A 194 -1.02 -0.51 -22.49
C THR A 194 -0.96 0.35 -21.23
N ILE A 195 0.24 0.76 -20.86
CA ILE A 195 0.48 1.72 -19.77
C ILE A 195 0.69 3.10 -20.39
N ALA A 196 -0.14 4.07 -19.98
CA ALA A 196 0.02 5.47 -20.32
C ALA A 196 0.63 6.21 -19.13
N TYR A 197 1.75 6.91 -19.35
CA TYR A 197 2.44 7.66 -18.29
C TYR A 197 2.75 9.09 -18.72
N TRP A 198 3.00 9.93 -17.71
CA TRP A 198 3.22 11.37 -17.84
C TRP A 198 4.68 11.72 -17.59
N PHE A 199 5.28 12.54 -18.44
CA PHE A 199 6.48 13.29 -18.07
C PHE A 199 6.03 14.61 -17.41
N LEU A 200 6.51 14.83 -16.18
CA LEU A 200 6.41 16.11 -15.46
C LEU A 200 7.55 17.04 -15.86
#